data_AF-A0A661M823-F1
#
_entry.id   AF-A0A661M823-F1
#
_cell.length_a   1.000
_cell.length_b   1.000
_cell.length_c   1.000
_cell.angle_alpha   90.00
_cell.angle_beta   90.00
_cell.angle_gamma   90.00
#
_symmetry.space_group_name_H-M   'P 1'
#
loop_
_entity.id
_entity.type
_entity.pdbx_description
1 polymer ?
#
loop_
_entity_poly.entity_id
_entity_poly.type
_entity_poly.pdbx_seq_one_letter_code
_entity_poly.pdbx_strand_id
1 'polypeptide(L)'
;VIEVENYLFATSQLAQTTLRSVCGQMELDELLSERDKINTRLQTILDHHTDPWGIKVTTVEVKHIDLPQEMQRAMARQAEAERERRAKVINAEGEFQAANRLAEAASIIEKYPEALQLRYLQTLREISSESNSTTFFPIPIELFKPFIKKEDR
;
A
#
# COMPACT_ATOMS: atom_id res chain seq x y z
N VAL A 1 -34.74 -45.36 -13.08
CA VAL A 1 -34.02 -44.08 -13.27
C VAL A 1 -32.67 -44.22 -12.61
N ILE A 2 -31.65 -44.57 -13.38
CA ILE A 2 -30.24 -44.49 -12.99
C ILE A 2 -29.59 -43.87 -14.23
N GLU A 3 -29.67 -42.55 -14.35
CA GLU A 3 -29.36 -41.84 -15.62
C GLU A 3 -27.87 -41.82 -15.96
N VAL A 4 -26.99 -42.27 -15.07
CA VAL A 4 -25.55 -42.32 -15.31
C VAL A 4 -24.95 -43.58 -14.69
N GLU A 5 -24.29 -44.40 -15.50
CA GLU A 5 -23.64 -45.66 -15.09
C GLU A 5 -22.39 -45.40 -14.21
N ASN A 6 -21.78 -44.22 -14.32
CA ASN A 6 -20.66 -43.76 -13.50
C ASN A 6 -20.79 -42.27 -13.13
N TYR A 7 -21.54 -42.00 -12.06
CA TYR A 7 -21.79 -40.65 -11.54
C TYR A 7 -20.50 -39.91 -11.14
N LEU A 8 -19.47 -40.63 -10.68
CA LEU A 8 -18.19 -40.04 -10.28
C LEU A 8 -17.45 -39.47 -11.50
N PHE A 9 -17.44 -40.23 -12.59
CA PHE A 9 -16.83 -39.81 -13.85
C PHE A 9 -17.58 -38.62 -14.48
N ALA A 10 -18.92 -38.68 -14.53
CA ALA A 10 -19.72 -37.58 -15.06
C ALA A 10 -19.57 -36.29 -14.24
N THR A 11 -19.54 -36.39 -12.92
CA THR A 11 -19.31 -35.23 -12.02
C THR A 11 -17.91 -34.64 -12.22
N SER A 12 -16.87 -35.47 -12.37
CA SER A 12 -15.51 -35.01 -12.68
C SER A 12 -15.45 -34.29 -14.03
N GLN A 13 -16.11 -34.82 -15.07
CA GLN A 13 -16.11 -34.20 -16.39
C GLN A 13 -16.85 -32.85 -16.39
N LEU A 14 -17.98 -32.79 -15.69
CA LEU A 14 -18.73 -31.57 -15.48
C LEU A 14 -17.89 -30.52 -14.75
N ALA A 15 -17.24 -30.91 -13.63
CA ALA A 15 -16.35 -30.05 -12.86
C ALA A 15 -15.20 -29.48 -13.70
N GLN A 16 -14.54 -30.30 -14.52
CA GLN A 16 -13.47 -29.83 -15.40
C GLN A 16 -13.97 -28.84 -16.46
N THR A 17 -15.15 -29.09 -17.01
CA THR A 17 -15.72 -28.25 -18.07
C THR A 17 -16.16 -26.89 -17.51
N THR A 18 -16.80 -26.89 -16.34
CA THR A 18 -17.21 -25.66 -15.67
C THR A 18 -16.01 -24.91 -15.10
N LEU A 19 -15.00 -25.58 -14.52
CA LEU A 19 -13.74 -24.95 -14.13
C LEU A 19 -13.07 -24.23 -15.31
N ARG A 20 -12.97 -24.90 -16.47
CA ARG A 20 -12.40 -24.30 -17.68
C ARG A 20 -13.20 -23.08 -18.14
N SER A 21 -14.53 -23.17 -18.14
CA SER A 21 -15.40 -22.07 -18.55
C SER A 21 -15.29 -20.86 -17.62
N VAL A 22 -15.27 -21.08 -16.29
CA VAL A 22 -15.16 -20.00 -15.30
C VAL A 22 -13.78 -19.35 -15.37
N CYS A 23 -12.71 -20.14 -15.45
CA CYS A 23 -11.35 -19.60 -15.61
C CYS A 23 -11.15 -18.82 -16.92
N GLY A 24 -11.84 -19.21 -18.01
CA GLY A 24 -11.75 -18.51 -19.29
C GLY A 24 -12.54 -17.19 -19.35
N GLN A 25 -13.47 -16.96 -18.42
CA GLN A 25 -14.30 -15.75 -18.37
C GLN A 25 -13.78 -14.70 -17.37
N MET A 26 -12.77 -15.04 -16.58
CA MET A 26 -12.22 -14.18 -15.53
C MET A 26 -10.81 -13.73 -15.89
N GLU A 27 -10.46 -12.54 -15.43
CA GLU A 27 -9.09 -12.05 -15.57
C GLU A 27 -8.15 -12.84 -14.66
N LEU A 28 -6.90 -13.02 -15.11
CA LEU A 28 -5.91 -13.82 -14.36
C LEU A 28 -5.68 -13.27 -12.95
N ASP A 29 -5.70 -11.94 -12.78
CA ASP A 29 -5.50 -11.31 -11.47
C ASP A 29 -6.64 -11.65 -10.50
N GLU A 30 -7.89 -11.70 -10.98
CA GLU A 30 -9.06 -12.14 -10.21
C GLU A 30 -8.93 -13.62 -9.82
N LEU A 31 -8.43 -14.47 -10.73
CA LEU A 31 -8.20 -15.89 -10.45
C LEU A 31 -7.20 -16.13 -9.31
N LEU A 32 -6.20 -15.25 -9.19
CA LEU A 32 -5.16 -15.37 -8.17
C LEU A 32 -5.54 -14.70 -6.85
N SER A 33 -6.25 -13.58 -6.90
CA SER A 33 -6.60 -12.77 -5.72
C SER A 33 -7.96 -13.12 -5.11
N GLU A 34 -8.93 -13.59 -5.89
CA GLU A 34 -10.33 -13.77 -5.46
C GLU A 34 -10.79 -15.23 -5.45
N ARG A 35 -9.99 -16.12 -4.83
CA ARG A 35 -10.27 -17.57 -4.78
C ARG A 35 -11.65 -17.91 -4.23
N ASP A 36 -12.10 -17.21 -3.20
CA ASP A 36 -13.40 -17.49 -2.56
C ASP A 36 -14.58 -17.24 -3.49
N LYS A 37 -14.50 -16.21 -4.34
CA LYS A 37 -15.55 -15.91 -5.32
C LYS A 37 -15.64 -17.02 -6.37
N ILE A 38 -14.49 -17.55 -6.79
CA ILE A 38 -14.41 -18.66 -7.76
C ILE A 38 -14.94 -19.94 -7.14
N ASN A 39 -14.52 -20.27 -5.93
CA ASN A 39 -14.99 -21.44 -5.18
C ASN A 39 -16.51 -21.43 -5.03
N THR A 40 -17.08 -20.28 -4.63
CA THR A 40 -18.53 -20.11 -4.50
C THR A 40 -19.23 -20.28 -5.84
N ARG A 41 -18.73 -19.64 -6.90
CA ARG A 41 -19.33 -19.74 -8.24
C ARG A 41 -19.29 -21.16 -8.80
N LEU A 42 -18.17 -21.87 -8.61
CA LEU A 42 -18.03 -23.27 -9.01
C LEU A 42 -18.96 -24.17 -8.21
N GLN A 43 -19.07 -23.96 -6.90
CA GLN A 43 -19.98 -24.72 -6.05
C GLN A 43 -21.43 -24.56 -6.51
N THR A 44 -21.91 -23.33 -6.74
CA THR A 44 -23.28 -23.08 -7.20
C THR A 44 -23.59 -23.76 -8.54
N ILE A 45 -22.69 -23.66 -9.53
CA ILE A 45 -22.89 -24.25 -10.85
C ILE A 45 -22.87 -25.78 -10.76
N LEU A 46 -21.91 -26.34 -10.01
CA LEU A 46 -21.79 -27.79 -9.87
C LEU A 46 -22.96 -28.41 -9.12
N ASP A 47 -23.39 -27.80 -8.02
CA ASP A 47 -24.54 -28.24 -7.23
C ASP A 47 -25.80 -28.28 -8.11
N HIS A 48 -26.12 -27.18 -8.81
CA HIS A 48 -27.28 -27.11 -9.71
C HIS A 48 -27.27 -28.16 -10.83
N HIS A 49 -26.11 -28.44 -11.43
CA HIS A 49 -25.99 -29.42 -12.50
C HIS A 49 -25.93 -30.88 -12.01
N THR A 50 -25.62 -31.11 -10.73
CA THR A 50 -25.52 -32.45 -10.13
C THR A 50 -26.78 -32.86 -9.35
N ASP A 51 -27.69 -31.91 -9.06
CA ASP A 51 -29.00 -32.16 -8.46
C ASP A 51 -29.82 -33.25 -9.18
N PRO A 52 -29.90 -33.31 -10.54
CA PRO A 52 -30.63 -34.37 -11.24
C PRO A 52 -30.07 -35.78 -10.99
N TRP A 53 -28.79 -35.87 -10.63
CA TRP A 53 -28.12 -37.13 -10.29
C TRP A 53 -28.25 -37.48 -8.81
N GLY A 54 -28.90 -36.62 -8.01
CA GLY A 54 -29.05 -36.80 -6.56
C GLY A 54 -27.78 -36.55 -5.77
N ILE A 55 -26.83 -35.79 -6.32
CA ILE A 55 -25.53 -35.49 -5.70
C ILE A 55 -25.53 -34.07 -5.17
N LYS A 56 -25.19 -33.89 -3.89
CA LYS A 56 -25.06 -32.58 -3.27
C LYS A 56 -23.59 -32.15 -3.21
N VAL A 57 -23.26 -31.01 -3.80
CA VAL A 57 -21.89 -30.48 -3.77
C VAL A 57 -21.74 -29.50 -2.62
N THR A 58 -21.05 -29.92 -1.56
CA THR A 58 -20.93 -29.12 -0.32
C THR A 58 -19.84 -28.05 -0.42
N THR A 59 -18.69 -28.38 -1.00
CA THR A 59 -17.54 -27.46 -1.07
C THR A 59 -16.70 -27.76 -2.31
N VAL A 60 -16.21 -26.71 -2.95
CA VAL A 60 -15.29 -26.78 -4.09
C VAL A 60 -14.12 -25.84 -3.81
N GLU A 61 -12.90 -26.34 -3.95
CA GLU A 61 -11.68 -25.55 -3.74
C GLU A 61 -10.71 -25.73 -4.90
N VAL A 62 -10.27 -24.61 -5.45
CA VAL A 62 -9.18 -24.59 -6.43
C VAL A 62 -7.85 -24.74 -5.69
N LYS A 63 -7.15 -25.86 -5.94
CA LYS A 63 -5.87 -26.17 -5.28
C LYS A 63 -4.72 -25.30 -5.80
N HIS A 64 -4.29 -25.53 -7.04
CA HIS A 64 -3.13 -24.89 -7.64
C HIS A 64 -3.42 -24.49 -9.09
N ILE A 65 -2.87 -23.34 -9.49
CA ILE A 65 -2.90 -22.84 -10.87
C ILE A 65 -1.46 -22.76 -11.33
N ASP A 66 -1.09 -23.60 -12.28
CA ASP A 66 0.25 -23.62 -12.86
C ASP A 66 0.34 -22.57 -13.96
N LEU A 67 1.11 -21.52 -13.71
CA LEU A 67 1.35 -20.45 -14.67
C LEU A 67 2.68 -20.69 -15.41
N PRO A 68 2.74 -20.48 -16.74
CA PRO A 68 4.00 -20.52 -17.47
C PRO A 68 5.01 -19.54 -16.88
N GLN A 69 6.29 -19.94 -16.84
CA GLN A 69 7.35 -19.14 -16.23
C GLN A 69 7.50 -17.74 -16.86
N GLU A 70 7.26 -17.63 -18.17
CA GLU A 70 7.29 -16.35 -18.89
C GLU A 70 6.24 -15.37 -18.38
N MET A 71 5.02 -15.85 -18.14
CA MET A 71 3.91 -15.05 -17.62
C MET A 71 4.18 -14.60 -16.19
N GLN A 72 4.68 -15.50 -15.31
CA GLN A 72 5.06 -15.13 -13.94
C GLN A 72 6.09 -14.00 -13.92
N ARG A 73 7.09 -14.05 -14.83
CA ARG A 73 8.10 -12.99 -14.96
C ARG A 73 7.53 -11.67 -15.48
N ALA A 74 6.55 -11.73 -16.40
CA ALA A 74 5.88 -10.53 -16.91
C ALA A 74 5.03 -9.86 -15.82
N MET A 75 4.26 -10.66 -15.07
CA MET A 75 3.47 -10.18 -13.93
C MET A 75 4.34 -9.58 -12.84
N ALA A 76 5.46 -10.21 -12.49
CA ALA A 76 6.40 -9.68 -11.51
C ALA A 76 6.92 -8.30 -11.93
N ARG A 77 7.30 -8.13 -13.20
CA ARG A 77 7.74 -6.84 -13.76
C ARG A 77 6.63 -5.79 -13.74
N GLN A 78 5.41 -6.16 -14.10
CA GLN A 78 4.25 -5.26 -14.05
C GLN A 78 3.93 -4.81 -12.61
N ALA A 79 3.94 -5.76 -11.67
CA ALA A 79 3.68 -5.48 -10.26
C ALA A 79 4.77 -4.57 -9.65
N GLU A 80 6.03 -4.77 -10.01
CA GLU A 80 7.14 -3.92 -9.59
C GLU A 80 6.99 -2.50 -10.14
N ALA A 81 6.69 -2.35 -11.44
CA ALA A 81 6.47 -1.05 -12.06
C ALA A 81 5.29 -0.28 -11.44
N GLU A 82 4.15 -0.94 -11.20
CA GLU A 82 2.99 -0.32 -10.57
C GLU A 82 3.28 0.05 -9.10
N ARG A 83 4.04 -0.78 -8.39
CA ARG A 83 4.47 -0.50 -7.02
C ARG A 83 5.39 0.72 -6.96
N GLU A 84 6.36 0.81 -7.87
CA GLU A 84 7.27 1.96 -7.97
C GLU A 84 6.50 3.24 -8.33
N ARG A 85 5.57 3.16 -9.29
CA ARG A 85 4.70 4.28 -9.66
C ARG A 85 3.88 4.77 -8.47
N ARG A 86 3.23 3.86 -7.74
CA ARG A 86 2.45 4.20 -6.54
C ARG A 86 3.33 4.82 -5.45
N ALA A 87 4.52 4.27 -5.22
CA ALA A 87 5.45 4.81 -4.23
C ALA A 87 5.85 6.26 -4.58
N LYS A 88 6.14 6.56 -5.85
CA LYS A 88 6.45 7.93 -6.30
C LYS A 88 5.30 8.90 -6.05
N VAL A 89 4.06 8.49 -6.36
CA VAL A 89 2.88 9.34 -6.12
C VAL A 89 2.67 9.61 -4.64
N ILE A 90 2.78 8.58 -3.79
CA ILE A 90 2.63 8.71 -2.34
C ILE A 90 3.71 9.63 -1.75
N ASN A 91 4.96 9.50 -2.19
CA ASN A 91 6.04 10.37 -1.74
C ASN A 91 5.81 11.81 -2.15
N ALA A 92 5.45 12.06 -3.42
CA ALA A 92 5.17 13.41 -3.91
C ALA A 92 3.99 14.06 -3.16
N GLU A 93 2.94 13.30 -2.88
CA GLU A 93 1.80 13.77 -2.07
C GLU A 93 2.21 14.07 -0.62
N GLY A 94 3.03 13.20 -0.02
CA GLY A 94 3.59 13.42 1.32
C GLY A 94 4.45 14.67 1.40
N GLU A 95 5.31 14.90 0.40
CA GLU A 95 6.14 16.11 0.29
C GLU A 95 5.27 17.37 0.12
N PHE A 96 4.24 17.32 -0.71
CA PHE A 96 3.31 18.43 -0.90
C PHE A 96 2.56 18.79 0.39
N GLN A 97 2.05 17.78 1.10
CA GLN A 97 1.38 17.99 2.39
C GLN A 97 2.34 18.57 3.44
N ALA A 98 3.57 18.06 3.52
CA ALA A 98 4.59 18.59 4.43
C ALA A 98 4.93 20.05 4.11
N ALA A 99 5.15 20.38 2.84
CA ALA A 99 5.44 21.75 2.40
C ALA A 99 4.31 22.73 2.75
N ASN A 100 3.05 22.34 2.52
CA ASN A 100 1.90 23.17 2.88
C ASN A 100 1.82 23.44 4.39
N ARG A 101 2.01 22.40 5.22
CA ARG A 101 2.02 22.56 6.68
C ARG A 101 3.14 23.47 7.16
N LEU A 102 4.32 23.38 6.54
CA LEU A 102 5.44 24.27 6.85
C LEU A 102 5.15 25.72 6.44
N ALA A 103 4.53 25.93 5.27
CA ALA A 103 4.12 27.27 4.82
C ALA A 103 3.05 27.88 5.75
N GLU A 104 2.05 27.10 6.16
CA GLU A 104 1.07 27.51 7.17
C GLU A 104 1.76 27.92 8.47
N ALA A 105 2.68 27.08 8.98
CA ALA A 105 3.43 27.39 10.19
C ALA A 105 4.28 28.66 10.06
N ALA A 106 4.91 28.89 8.90
CA ALA A 106 5.65 30.11 8.62
C ALA A 106 4.74 31.36 8.64
N SER A 107 3.54 31.27 8.05
CA SER A 107 2.57 32.37 8.07
C SER A 107 2.06 32.70 9.47
N ILE A 108 1.96 31.71 10.36
CA ILE A 108 1.59 31.92 11.77
C ILE A 108 2.73 32.59 12.53
N ILE A 109 3.97 32.18 12.29
CA ILE A 109 5.16 32.81 12.89
C ILE A 109 5.29 34.27 12.46
N GLU A 110 5.01 34.58 11.19
CA GLU A 110 5.03 35.95 10.68
C GLU A 110 4.00 36.83 11.40
N LYS A 111 2.80 36.29 11.67
CA LYS A 111 1.74 36.99 12.41
C LYS A 111 2.06 37.15 13.90
N TYR A 112 2.78 36.21 14.50
CA TYR A 112 3.09 36.18 15.93
C TYR A 112 4.60 35.97 16.16
N PRO A 113 5.40 37.07 16.20
CA PRO A 113 6.85 36.99 16.37
C PRO A 113 7.29 36.29 17.66
N GLU A 114 6.45 36.29 18.71
CA GLU A 114 6.70 35.58 19.97
C GLU A 114 6.77 34.06 19.77
N ALA A 115 6.10 33.51 18.75
CA ALA A 115 6.15 32.09 18.41
C ALA A 115 7.56 31.64 17.99
N LEU A 116 8.35 32.53 17.36
CA LEU A 116 9.74 32.28 17.00
C LEU A 116 10.62 32.13 18.24
N GLN A 117 10.37 32.93 19.27
CA GLN A 117 11.10 32.88 20.52
C GLN A 117 10.78 31.60 21.31
N LEU A 118 9.51 31.18 21.33
CA LEU A 118 9.11 29.89 21.89
C LEU A 118 9.76 28.71 21.14
N ARG A 119 9.79 28.77 19.79
CA ARG A 119 10.49 27.78 18.96
C ARG A 119 11.99 27.73 19.30
N TYR A 120 12.64 28.88 19.44
CA TYR A 120 14.05 28.96 19.83
C TYR A 120 14.32 28.35 21.21
N LEU A 121 13.46 28.60 22.19
CA LEU A 121 13.58 27.98 23.52
C LEU A 121 13.33 26.46 23.46
N GLN A 122 12.41 25.99 22.61
CA GLN A 122 12.19 24.56 22.38
C GLN A 122 13.40 23.88 21.74
N THR A 123 13.98 24.46 20.69
CA THR A 123 15.18 23.92 20.05
C THR A 123 16.37 23.92 21.00
N LEU A 124 16.55 24.96 21.81
CA LEU A 124 17.56 24.98 22.87
C LEU A 124 17.36 23.85 23.89
N ARG A 125 16.11 23.58 24.29
CA ARG A 125 15.80 22.47 25.21
C ARG A 125 16.09 21.12 24.58
N GLU A 126 15.74 20.92 23.31
CA GLU A 126 16.02 19.67 22.56
C GLU A 126 17.54 19.45 22.43
N ILE A 127 18.29 20.45 22.00
CA ILE A 127 19.76 20.39 21.90
C ILE A 127 20.40 20.14 23.27
N SER A 128 19.90 20.79 24.32
CA SER A 128 20.35 20.56 25.70
C SER A 128 19.99 19.18 26.23
N SER A 129 18.98 18.52 25.67
CA SER A 129 18.60 17.16 26.05
C SER A 129 19.37 16.09 25.28
N GLU A 130 19.80 16.37 24.04
CA GLU A 130 20.59 15.45 23.19
C GLU A 130 22.11 15.56 23.40
N SER A 131 22.63 16.68 23.93
CA SER A 131 24.09 16.89 24.07
C SER A 131 24.54 17.21 25.50
N ASN A 132 25.32 16.29 26.07
CA ASN A 132 26.29 16.63 27.12
C ASN A 132 27.45 17.45 26.48
N SER A 133 27.49 18.76 26.74
CA SER A 133 28.72 19.57 26.84
C SER A 133 29.54 19.94 25.58
N THR A 134 28.94 20.55 24.55
CA THR A 134 29.70 21.50 23.70
C THR A 134 28.86 22.74 23.40
N THR A 135 29.00 23.77 24.25
CA THR A 135 28.27 25.04 24.17
C THR A 135 28.76 25.86 22.99
N PHE A 136 28.08 25.77 21.83
CA PHE A 136 28.17 26.81 20.79
C PHE A 136 27.16 27.90 21.13
N PHE A 137 27.65 29.02 21.67
CA PHE A 137 26.82 30.17 22.04
C PHE A 137 26.96 31.23 20.94
N PRO A 138 26.02 31.33 19.97
CA PRO A 138 26.06 32.39 18.97
C PRO A 138 25.72 33.72 19.65
N ILE A 139 26.75 34.53 19.92
CA ILE A 139 26.58 35.89 20.43
C ILE A 139 26.13 36.80 19.27
N PRO A 140 24.99 37.51 19.40
CA PRO A 140 24.56 38.48 18.41
C PRO A 140 25.63 39.56 18.15
N ILE A 141 25.93 39.84 16.89
CA ILE A 141 26.87 40.91 16.48
C ILE A 141 26.46 42.29 17.05
N GLU A 142 25.18 42.49 17.38
CA GLU A 142 24.64 43.65 18.08
C GLU A 142 25.40 43.99 19.38
N LEU A 143 25.89 43.00 20.12
CA LEU A 143 26.66 43.19 21.37
C LEU A 143 28.07 43.75 21.14
N PHE A 144 28.61 43.63 19.92
CA PHE A 144 29.95 44.11 19.55
C PHE A 144 29.94 45.51 18.93
N LYS A 145 28.76 46.07 18.58
CA LYS A 145 28.61 47.45 18.06
C LYS A 145 29.32 48.53 18.91
N PRO A 146 29.27 48.53 20.25
CA PRO A 146 29.95 49.57 21.04
C PRO A 146 31.48 49.45 21.06
N PHE A 147 32.06 48.31 20.68
CA PHE A 147 33.52 48.12 20.58
C PHE A 147 34.07 48.55 19.22
N ILE A 148 33.32 48.33 18.14
CA ILE A 148 33.72 48.73 16.78
C ILE A 148 33.61 50.25 16.58
N LYS A 149 32.68 50.93 17.27
CA LYS A 149 32.45 52.37 17.10
C LYS A 149 33.49 53.28 17.77
N LYS A 150 34.49 52.72 18.45
CA LYS A 150 35.46 53.47 19.26
C LYS A 150 36.78 53.77 18.56
N GLU A 151 36.96 53.28 17.33
CA GLU A 151 38.24 53.33 16.59
C GLU A 151 38.30 54.48 15.55
N ASP A 152 37.21 55.23 15.35
CA ASP A 152 37.11 56.36 14.38
C ASP A 152 37.06 57.76 15.04
N ARG A 153 37.83 58.01 16.12
CA ARG A 153 38.02 59.37 16.65
C ARG A 153 39.46 59.66 17.04
#